data_AF-A0AAD5ACV0-F1
#
_entry.id   AF-A0AAD5ACV0-F1
#
_cell.length_a   1.000
_cell.length_b   1.000
_cell.length_c   1.000
_cell.angle_alpha   90.00
_cell.angle_beta   90.00
_cell.angle_gamma   90.00
#
_symmetry.space_group_name_H-M   'P 1'
#
loop_
_entity.id
_entity.type
_entity.pdbx_description
1 polymer ?
#
loop_
_entity_poly.entity_id
_entity_poly.type
_entity_poly.pdbx_seq_one_letter_code
_entity_poly.pdbx_strand_id
1 'polypeptide(L)'
;MERRKNGTAQETKCNKGLWDCPRFKYSKETQELLQVMMQESRLTTFQQRHINNQLKTGGTLPVTCHPTSSRTPVQPELRISKGPVLSFRSQKRRAEQCSAGDNYTRERFRPSATRDLEKEKRRLQNIFATGQEETPPLPSGTRPANRTEDTETDRFQEVLNEIEERRQFLEDMNALGKGKQYHHIIDSEISQKIRELEVIDRVRSEELKRIEEKVQKAEEQP
;
A
#
# COMPACT_ATOMS: atom_id res chain seq x y z
N MET A 1 28.93 -70.28 -19.59
CA MET A 1 28.86 -68.91 -20.12
C MET A 1 27.42 -68.64 -20.54
N GLU A 2 26.79 -67.51 -20.30
CA GLU A 2 26.80 -66.53 -19.23
C GLU A 2 25.49 -65.75 -19.42
N ARG A 3 24.82 -65.47 -18.31
CA ARG A 3 23.52 -64.81 -18.24
C ARG A 3 23.57 -63.44 -18.94
N ARG A 4 22.51 -63.08 -19.67
CA ARG A 4 22.20 -61.66 -19.90
C ARG A 4 20.77 -61.35 -19.49
N LYS A 5 20.69 -60.44 -18.53
CA LYS A 5 19.51 -59.91 -17.83
C LYS A 5 18.82 -58.90 -18.75
N ASN A 6 17.51 -58.99 -18.90
CA ASN A 6 16.71 -57.93 -19.49
C ASN A 6 16.41 -56.89 -18.40
N GLY A 7 17.00 -55.71 -18.52
CA GLY A 7 16.68 -54.55 -17.68
C GLY A 7 15.47 -53.82 -18.24
N THR A 8 14.38 -53.76 -17.47
CA THR A 8 13.25 -52.86 -17.71
C THR A 8 13.64 -51.44 -17.30
N ALA A 9 13.86 -50.57 -18.28
CA ALA A 9 13.93 -49.13 -18.06
C ALA A 9 12.50 -48.59 -17.92
N GLN A 10 12.13 -48.14 -16.72
CA GLN A 10 10.96 -47.30 -16.55
C GLN A 10 11.29 -45.90 -17.06
N GLU A 11 10.79 -45.58 -18.25
CA GLU A 11 10.90 -44.27 -18.86
C GLU A 11 9.94 -43.30 -18.15
N THR A 12 10.46 -42.50 -17.22
CA THR A 12 9.72 -41.37 -16.66
C THR A 12 9.60 -40.29 -17.72
N LYS A 13 8.51 -40.33 -18.48
CA LYS A 13 8.10 -39.24 -19.39
C LYS A 13 7.91 -37.96 -18.59
N CYS A 14 8.95 -37.13 -18.55
CA CYS A 14 8.85 -35.76 -18.08
C CYS A 14 8.38 -34.93 -19.27
N ASN A 15 7.07 -34.79 -19.45
CA ASN A 15 6.50 -33.75 -20.30
C ASN A 15 6.91 -32.40 -19.67
N LYS A 16 7.97 -31.78 -20.18
CA LYS A 16 8.40 -30.42 -19.81
C LYS A 16 7.88 -29.45 -20.86
N GLY A 17 6.70 -28.87 -20.62
CA GLY A 17 6.16 -27.79 -21.44
C GLY A 17 6.86 -26.46 -21.15
N LEU A 18 6.76 -25.51 -22.09
CA LEU A 18 7.26 -24.13 -21.96
C LEU A 18 6.72 -23.39 -20.70
N TRP A 19 5.66 -23.90 -20.09
CA TRP A 19 4.96 -23.31 -18.94
C TRP A 19 5.18 -24.06 -17.62
N ASP A 20 6.08 -25.05 -17.58
CA ASP A 20 6.36 -25.76 -16.35
C ASP A 20 7.25 -24.92 -15.43
N CYS A 21 6.66 -24.37 -14.36
CA CYS A 21 7.40 -23.70 -13.31
C CYS A 21 8.36 -24.67 -12.58
N PRO A 22 9.51 -24.20 -12.10
CA PRO A 22 10.43 -25.00 -11.29
C PRO A 22 9.71 -25.61 -10.08
N ARG A 23 9.87 -26.93 -9.88
CA ARG A 23 9.36 -27.61 -8.68
C ARG A 23 10.31 -27.41 -7.51
N PHE A 24 9.85 -26.73 -6.47
CA PHE A 24 10.57 -26.51 -5.22
C PHE A 24 10.45 -27.72 -4.29
N LYS A 25 11.49 -28.03 -3.52
CA LYS A 25 11.43 -29.00 -2.43
C LYS A 25 11.32 -28.24 -1.11
N TYR A 26 10.18 -28.36 -0.44
CA TYR A 26 9.97 -27.71 0.86
C TYR A 26 10.73 -28.45 1.96
N SER A 27 11.40 -27.70 2.85
CA SER A 27 12.04 -28.24 4.05
C SER A 27 10.99 -28.87 4.99
N LYS A 28 11.41 -29.86 5.79
CA LYS A 28 10.53 -30.51 6.77
C LYS A 28 9.98 -29.50 7.78
N GLU A 29 10.83 -28.59 8.23
CA GLU A 29 10.45 -27.50 9.14
C GLU A 29 9.36 -26.60 8.52
N THR A 30 9.47 -26.27 7.22
CA THR A 30 8.46 -25.47 6.52
C THR A 30 7.12 -26.20 6.42
N GLN A 31 7.14 -27.52 6.21
CA GLN A 31 5.93 -28.34 6.16
C GLN A 31 5.25 -28.41 7.53
N GLU A 32 6.03 -28.59 8.59
CA GLU A 32 5.54 -28.61 9.98
C GLU A 32 4.94 -27.25 10.38
N LEU A 33 5.61 -26.13 10.05
CA LEU A 33 5.10 -24.78 10.28
C LEU A 33 3.77 -24.54 9.58
N LEU A 34 3.69 -24.86 8.28
CA LEU A 34 2.45 -24.69 7.51
C LEU A 34 1.30 -25.53 8.07
N GLN A 35 1.58 -26.72 8.59
CA GLN A 35 0.57 -27.55 9.24
C GLN A 35 -0.01 -26.88 10.50
N VAL A 36 0.83 -26.26 11.33
CA VAL A 36 0.38 -25.50 12.52
C VAL A 36 -0.46 -24.29 12.08
N MET A 37 0.04 -23.51 11.12
CA MET A 37 -0.70 -22.35 10.60
C MET A 37 -2.07 -22.73 10.03
N MET A 38 -2.17 -23.85 9.32
CA MET A 38 -3.43 -24.36 8.77
C MET A 38 -4.43 -24.75 9.87
N GLN A 39 -3.96 -25.26 11.01
CA GLN A 39 -4.79 -25.62 12.15
C GLN A 39 -5.27 -24.37 12.90
N GLU A 40 -4.38 -23.42 13.15
CA GLU A 40 -4.69 -22.16 13.86
C GLU A 40 -5.64 -21.27 13.07
N SER A 41 -5.46 -21.17 11.75
CA SER A 41 -6.30 -20.34 10.88
C SER A 41 -7.66 -20.97 10.52
N ARG A 42 -7.95 -22.19 11.02
CA ARG A 42 -9.21 -22.93 10.77
C ARG A 42 -9.59 -23.01 9.29
N LEU A 43 -8.61 -23.26 8.41
CA LEU A 43 -8.86 -23.39 6.97
C LEU A 43 -9.86 -24.51 6.66
N THR A 44 -10.63 -24.34 5.59
CA THR A 44 -11.54 -25.39 5.11
C THR A 44 -10.75 -26.60 4.61
N THR A 45 -11.34 -27.80 4.67
CA THR A 45 -10.70 -29.05 4.19
C THR A 45 -10.23 -28.94 2.73
N PHE A 46 -10.95 -28.18 1.93
CA PHE A 46 -10.59 -27.87 0.54
C PHE A 46 -9.31 -27.03 0.44
N GLN A 47 -9.22 -25.94 1.19
CA GLN A 47 -8.04 -25.07 1.25
C GLN A 47 -6.82 -25.86 1.77
N GLN A 48 -7.02 -26.67 2.82
CA GLN A 48 -5.97 -27.52 3.36
C GLN A 48 -5.45 -28.52 2.32
N ARG A 49 -6.34 -29.17 1.58
CA ARG A 49 -5.96 -30.08 0.50
C ARG A 49 -5.21 -29.36 -0.61
N HIS A 50 -5.63 -28.16 -0.99
CA HIS A 50 -4.96 -27.38 -2.04
C HIS A 50 -3.52 -27.04 -1.67
N ILE A 51 -3.30 -26.53 -0.46
CA ILE A 51 -1.96 -26.20 0.06
C ILE A 51 -1.08 -27.46 0.14
N ASN A 52 -1.61 -28.55 0.71
CA ASN A 52 -0.89 -29.82 0.83
C ASN A 52 -0.49 -30.42 -0.53
N ASN A 53 -1.32 -30.25 -1.56
CA ASN A 53 -0.98 -30.70 -2.91
C ASN A 53 0.20 -29.90 -3.50
N GLN A 54 0.26 -28.59 -3.26
CA GLN A 54 1.38 -27.76 -3.72
C GLN A 54 2.67 -28.15 -3.01
N LEU A 55 2.62 -28.39 -1.69
CA LEU A 55 3.77 -28.85 -0.90
C LEU A 55 4.33 -30.19 -1.41
N LYS A 56 3.46 -31.13 -1.80
CA LYS A 56 3.86 -32.44 -2.34
C LYS A 56 4.40 -32.34 -3.78
N THR A 57 3.78 -31.51 -4.60
CA THR A 57 4.13 -31.36 -6.02
C THR A 57 5.34 -30.44 -6.22
N GLY A 58 5.67 -29.63 -5.21
CA GLY A 58 6.70 -28.60 -5.29
C GLY A 58 6.25 -27.36 -6.07
N GLY A 59 4.95 -27.14 -6.24
CA GLY A 59 4.44 -25.91 -6.86
C GLY A 59 4.52 -24.74 -5.89
N THR A 60 4.37 -23.51 -6.38
CA THR A 60 4.34 -22.32 -5.52
C THR A 60 3.10 -22.30 -4.63
N LEU A 61 3.21 -21.68 -3.45
CA LEU A 61 2.07 -21.53 -2.54
C LEU A 61 1.03 -20.56 -3.15
N PRO A 62 -0.27 -20.90 -3.08
CA PRO A 62 -1.33 -20.08 -3.65
C PRO A 62 -1.53 -18.80 -2.85
N VAL A 63 -1.51 -17.64 -3.53
CA VAL A 63 -1.77 -16.33 -2.90
C VAL A 63 -3.24 -16.18 -2.50
N THR A 64 -4.14 -16.83 -3.23
CA THR A 64 -5.59 -16.82 -2.96
C THR A 64 -6.13 -18.24 -3.00
N CYS A 65 -6.96 -18.59 -2.01
CA CYS A 65 -7.68 -19.86 -1.98
C CYS A 65 -9.17 -19.58 -1.86
N HIS A 66 -9.97 -20.05 -2.80
CA HIS A 66 -11.42 -19.88 -2.73
C HIS A 66 -11.99 -20.64 -1.51
N PRO A 67 -12.96 -20.04 -0.77
CA PRO A 67 -13.48 -20.62 0.46
C PRO A 67 -14.26 -21.91 0.22
N THR A 68 -14.90 -22.03 -0.94
CA THR A 68 -15.76 -23.16 -1.30
C THR A 68 -15.69 -23.39 -2.80
N SER A 69 -15.10 -24.53 -3.19
CA SER A 69 -15.09 -25.10 -4.55
C SER A 69 -13.85 -24.84 -5.43
N SER A 70 -13.55 -25.86 -6.24
CA SER A 70 -12.61 -25.86 -7.36
C SER A 70 -13.18 -25.20 -8.63
N ARG A 71 -14.41 -24.68 -8.57
CA ARG A 71 -15.08 -24.04 -9.70
C ARG A 71 -14.43 -22.68 -9.93
N THR A 72 -13.67 -22.58 -11.01
CA THR A 72 -13.19 -21.30 -11.51
C THR A 72 -14.39 -20.40 -11.79
N PRO A 73 -14.40 -19.14 -11.33
CA PRO A 73 -15.43 -18.20 -11.76
C PRO A 73 -15.34 -18.10 -13.29
N VAL A 74 -16.46 -18.37 -13.95
CA VAL A 74 -16.58 -18.21 -15.40
C VAL A 74 -16.36 -16.73 -15.66
N GLN A 75 -15.14 -16.36 -16.06
CA GLN A 75 -14.88 -15.04 -16.64
C GLN A 75 -15.88 -14.88 -17.79
N PRO A 76 -16.59 -13.75 -17.91
CA PRO A 76 -17.44 -13.52 -19.07
C PRO A 76 -16.55 -13.66 -20.29
N GLU A 77 -16.80 -14.69 -21.10
CA GLU A 77 -16.10 -14.86 -22.37
C GLU A 77 -16.33 -13.57 -23.15
N LEU A 78 -15.27 -12.77 -23.31
CA LEU A 78 -15.26 -11.72 -24.31
C LEU A 78 -15.49 -12.45 -25.63
N ARG A 79 -16.73 -12.37 -26.13
CA ARG A 79 -17.06 -12.80 -27.48
C ARG A 79 -16.35 -11.83 -28.41
N ILE A 80 -15.07 -12.06 -28.63
CA ILE A 80 -14.36 -11.51 -29.79
C ILE A 80 -15.12 -12.12 -30.95
N SER A 81 -15.99 -11.33 -31.59
CA SER A 81 -16.63 -11.73 -32.82
C SER A 81 -15.51 -12.09 -33.78
N LYS A 82 -15.40 -13.37 -34.12
CA LYS A 82 -14.50 -13.82 -35.17
C LYS A 82 -15.09 -13.26 -36.46
N GLY A 83 -14.72 -12.03 -36.79
CA GLY A 83 -14.98 -11.46 -38.10
C GLY A 83 -14.39 -12.37 -39.18
N PRO A 84 -14.79 -12.21 -40.46
CA PRO A 84 -14.25 -13.00 -41.54
C PRO A 84 -12.73 -12.92 -41.50
N VAL A 85 -12.05 -14.06 -41.39
CA VAL A 85 -10.60 -14.15 -41.50
C VAL A 85 -10.27 -13.80 -42.94
N LEU A 86 -10.09 -12.51 -43.21
CA LEU A 86 -9.51 -12.06 -44.48
C LEU A 86 -8.17 -12.77 -44.57
N SER A 87 -7.95 -13.51 -45.66
CA SER A 87 -6.67 -14.10 -45.98
C SER A 87 -5.64 -12.96 -46.03
N PHE A 88 -4.95 -12.72 -44.92
CA PHE A 88 -3.86 -11.77 -44.83
C PHE A 88 -2.69 -12.35 -45.62
N ARG A 89 -2.72 -12.14 -46.93
CA ARG A 89 -1.51 -12.21 -47.74
C ARG A 89 -0.64 -11.08 -47.23
N SER A 90 0.49 -11.42 -46.60
CA SER A 90 1.48 -10.43 -46.19
C SER A 90 2.02 -9.72 -47.44
N GLN A 91 1.40 -8.60 -47.82
CA GLN A 91 1.92 -7.76 -48.89
C GLN A 91 3.13 -7.02 -48.33
N LYS A 92 4.32 -7.53 -48.66
CA LYS A 92 5.56 -6.78 -48.46
C LYS A 92 5.45 -5.51 -49.31
N ARG A 93 5.63 -4.34 -48.70
CA ARG A 93 5.66 -3.06 -49.41
C ARG A 93 6.90 -3.02 -50.32
N ARG A 94 6.81 -2.29 -51.44
CA ARG A 94 7.97 -2.10 -52.34
C ARG A 94 9.03 -1.24 -51.65
N ALA A 95 10.30 -1.41 -52.05
CA ALA A 95 11.43 -0.68 -51.45
C ALA A 95 11.22 0.84 -51.47
N GLU A 96 10.76 1.38 -52.62
CA GLU A 96 10.44 2.80 -52.79
C GLU A 96 9.36 3.28 -51.81
N GLN A 97 8.33 2.48 -51.53
CA GLN A 97 7.28 2.80 -50.57
C GLN A 97 7.77 2.71 -49.12
N CYS A 98 8.74 1.84 -48.85
CA CYS A 98 9.37 1.79 -47.54
C CYS A 98 10.21 3.06 -47.32
N SER A 99 11.02 3.43 -48.33
CA SER A 99 11.88 4.62 -48.30
C SER A 99 11.14 5.94 -48.57
N ALA A 100 9.86 5.90 -48.91
CA ALA A 100 9.07 7.09 -49.14
C ALA A 100 8.86 7.86 -47.81
N GLY A 101 9.08 9.18 -47.86
CA GLY A 101 9.02 10.07 -46.71
C GLY A 101 10.31 10.09 -45.89
N ASP A 102 10.25 10.68 -44.70
CA ASP A 102 11.41 10.90 -43.82
C ASP A 102 11.62 9.78 -42.77
N ASN A 103 11.02 8.60 -42.98
CA ASN A 103 11.02 7.50 -41.99
C ASN A 103 12.42 6.97 -41.64
N TYR A 104 13.39 7.13 -42.55
CA TYR A 104 14.79 6.72 -42.34
C TYR A 104 15.71 7.91 -42.04
N THR A 105 15.18 9.12 -42.06
CA THR A 105 15.93 10.32 -41.72
C THR A 105 16.08 10.37 -40.20
N ARG A 106 17.33 10.33 -39.71
CA ARG A 106 17.60 10.41 -38.26
C ARG A 106 17.10 11.74 -37.72
N GLU A 107 16.29 11.68 -36.66
CA GLU A 107 15.78 12.88 -36.00
C GLU A 107 16.95 13.77 -35.55
N ARG A 108 16.89 15.05 -35.93
CA ARG A 108 17.88 16.03 -35.51
C ARG A 108 17.58 16.46 -34.08
N PHE A 109 18.60 16.47 -33.22
CA PHE A 109 18.47 16.98 -31.86
C PHE A 109 17.90 18.40 -31.89
N ARG A 110 16.71 18.55 -31.33
CA ARG A 110 16.11 19.86 -31.05
C ARG A 110 16.21 20.07 -29.55
N PRO A 111 17.08 20.98 -29.08
CA PRO A 111 17.09 21.30 -27.66
C PRO A 111 15.68 21.76 -27.27
N SER A 112 15.09 21.09 -26.30
CA SER A 112 13.84 21.55 -25.69
C SER A 112 14.10 22.90 -25.04
N ALA A 113 13.09 23.78 -24.99
CA ALA A 113 13.16 25.02 -24.23
C ALA A 113 13.69 24.71 -22.83
N THR A 114 14.83 25.31 -22.48
CA THR A 114 15.46 25.11 -21.18
C THR A 114 14.51 25.69 -20.14
N ARG A 115 13.78 24.82 -19.44
CA ARG A 115 13.09 25.23 -18.23
C ARG A 115 14.16 25.60 -17.22
N ASP A 116 13.99 26.73 -16.56
CA ASP A 116 14.88 27.11 -15.47
C ASP A 116 14.72 26.07 -14.34
N LEU A 117 15.71 25.18 -14.23
CA LEU A 117 15.69 24.08 -13.25
C LEU A 117 15.63 24.62 -11.83
N GLU A 118 16.19 25.81 -11.59
CA GLU A 118 16.19 26.42 -10.26
C GLU A 118 14.80 26.94 -9.89
N LYS A 119 14.07 27.46 -10.88
CA LYS A 119 12.65 27.84 -10.74
C LYS A 119 11.76 26.62 -10.47
N GLU A 120 11.97 25.51 -11.19
CA GLU A 120 11.18 24.30 -10.98
C GLU A 120 11.49 23.64 -9.64
N LYS A 121 12.76 23.60 -9.21
CA LYS A 121 13.14 23.14 -7.87
C LYS A 121 12.43 23.95 -6.79
N ARG A 122 12.46 25.28 -6.87
CA ARG A 122 11.79 26.16 -5.91
C ARG A 122 10.28 25.92 -5.89
N ARG A 123 9.66 25.83 -7.06
CA ARG A 123 8.24 25.51 -7.21
C ARG A 123 7.87 24.21 -6.51
N LEU A 124 8.62 23.13 -6.77
CA LEU A 124 8.38 21.82 -6.17
C LEU A 124 8.65 21.81 -4.66
N GLN A 125 9.70 22.50 -4.21
CA GLN A 125 10.00 22.65 -2.79
C GLN A 125 8.84 23.33 -2.05
N ASN A 126 8.27 24.38 -2.64
CA ASN A 126 7.10 25.07 -2.07
C ASN A 126 5.88 24.15 -2.03
N ILE A 127 5.59 23.42 -3.12
CA ILE A 127 4.49 22.46 -3.15
C ILE A 127 4.66 21.38 -2.07
N PHE A 128 5.87 20.85 -1.87
CA PHE A 128 6.11 19.83 -0.83
C PHE A 128 6.08 20.39 0.58
N ALA A 129 6.50 21.64 0.78
CA ALA A 129 6.52 22.27 2.10
C ALA A 129 5.14 22.78 2.53
N THR A 130 4.37 23.39 1.63
CA THR A 130 3.14 24.13 1.96
C THR A 130 1.91 23.69 1.15
N GLY A 131 2.07 22.78 0.19
CA GLY A 131 0.97 22.32 -0.68
C GLY A 131 0.51 23.32 -1.74
N GLN A 132 1.17 24.48 -1.86
CA GLN A 132 0.75 25.58 -2.74
C GLN A 132 1.85 25.99 -3.72
N GLU A 133 1.46 26.36 -4.94
CA GLU A 133 2.37 26.88 -5.96
C GLU A 133 2.63 28.39 -5.74
N GLU A 134 3.89 28.80 -5.87
CA GLU A 134 4.34 30.17 -5.58
C GLU A 134 3.69 31.20 -6.53
N THR A 135 2.80 32.05 -6.01
CA THR A 135 2.32 33.25 -6.72
C THR A 135 3.37 34.36 -6.66
N PRO A 136 3.57 35.18 -7.71
CA PRO A 136 4.54 36.26 -7.69
C PRO A 136 4.27 37.21 -6.52
N PRO A 137 5.32 37.67 -5.80
CA PRO A 137 5.14 38.41 -4.57
C PRO A 137 4.60 39.81 -4.87
N LEU A 138 3.45 40.14 -4.28
CA LEU A 138 3.08 41.54 -4.04
C LEU A 138 4.13 42.15 -3.09
N PRO A 139 4.57 43.40 -3.31
CA PRO A 139 5.52 44.05 -2.43
C PRO A 139 4.77 44.53 -1.19
N SER A 140 4.68 43.71 -0.16
CA SER A 140 4.19 44.16 1.14
C SER A 140 4.68 43.28 2.27
N GLY A 141 5.51 43.89 3.13
CA GLY A 141 5.58 43.58 4.55
C GLY A 141 6.35 42.33 4.91
N THR A 142 7.42 42.54 5.67
CA THR A 142 8.04 41.61 6.62
C THR A 142 7.09 40.46 7.00
N ARG A 143 7.29 39.29 6.39
CA ARG A 143 6.68 38.06 6.87
C ARG A 143 7.66 37.49 7.90
N PRO A 144 7.30 37.42 9.19
CA PRO A 144 8.19 36.83 10.17
C PRO A 144 8.44 35.38 9.76
N ALA A 145 9.70 34.98 9.87
CA ALA A 145 10.10 33.60 9.80
C ALA A 145 9.56 32.89 11.05
N ASN A 146 8.27 32.56 11.07
CA ASN A 146 7.74 31.54 11.98
C ASN A 146 8.18 30.18 11.43
N ARG A 147 9.49 29.94 11.52
CA ARG A 147 9.99 28.58 11.72
C ARG A 147 9.58 28.25 13.13
N THR A 148 8.52 27.45 13.27
CA THR A 148 8.16 26.69 14.47
C THR A 148 8.82 27.26 15.71
N GLU A 149 8.22 28.32 16.26
CA GLU A 149 8.15 28.31 17.70
C GLU A 149 7.52 26.95 18.00
N ASP A 150 8.31 26.01 18.52
CA ASP A 150 7.79 25.04 19.46
C ASP A 150 7.24 25.91 20.59
N THR A 151 6.06 26.53 20.36
CA THR A 151 5.23 26.97 21.46
C THR A 151 5.07 25.68 22.22
N GLU A 152 5.69 25.58 23.39
CA GLU A 152 5.51 24.46 24.31
C GLU A 152 4.00 24.26 24.37
N THR A 153 3.52 23.32 23.56
CA THR A 153 2.09 23.23 23.30
C THR A 153 1.65 22.52 24.53
N ASP A 154 1.03 23.28 25.41
CA ASP A 154 0.60 22.82 26.69
C ASP A 154 -0.06 21.44 26.53
N ARG A 155 0.35 20.43 27.32
CA ARG A 155 0.00 19.01 27.11
C ARG A 155 -1.50 18.81 26.88
N PHE A 156 -2.33 19.64 27.50
CA PHE A 156 -3.77 19.69 27.29
C PHE A 156 -4.17 19.97 25.84
N GLN A 157 -3.54 20.95 25.20
CA GLN A 157 -3.77 21.31 23.80
C GLN A 157 -3.30 20.21 22.85
N GLU A 158 -2.17 19.56 23.16
CA GLU A 158 -1.70 18.42 22.37
C GLU A 158 -2.72 17.29 22.36
N VAL A 159 -3.28 16.93 23.52
CA VAL A 159 -4.30 15.87 23.62
C VAL A 159 -5.59 16.24 22.89
N LEU A 160 -5.98 17.52 22.88
CA LEU A 160 -7.11 17.99 22.06
C LEU A 160 -6.85 17.80 20.57
N ASN A 161 -5.64 18.13 20.11
CA ASN A 161 -5.24 17.94 18.72
C ASN A 161 -5.26 16.45 18.34
N GLU A 162 -4.74 15.57 19.21
CA GLU A 162 -4.76 14.12 18.99
C GLU A 162 -6.19 13.57 18.86
N ILE A 163 -7.14 14.08 19.66
CA ILE A 163 -8.56 13.68 19.56
C ILE A 163 -9.13 14.10 18.19
N GLU A 164 -8.85 15.32 17.76
CA GLU A 164 -9.35 15.82 16.47
C GLU A 164 -8.75 15.05 15.29
N GLU A 165 -7.45 14.73 15.34
CA GLU A 165 -6.80 13.87 14.35
C GLU A 165 -7.46 12.49 14.27
N ARG A 166 -7.82 11.90 15.41
CA ARG A 166 -8.53 10.61 15.45
C ARG A 166 -9.94 10.70 14.89
N ARG A 167 -10.66 11.79 15.15
CA ARG A 167 -11.96 12.04 14.52
C ARG A 167 -11.83 12.14 13.00
N GLN A 168 -10.91 12.97 12.52
CA GLN A 168 -10.69 13.17 11.09
C GLN A 168 -10.29 11.85 10.40
N PHE A 169 -9.40 11.08 11.01
CA PHE A 169 -9.04 9.76 10.49
C PHE A 169 -10.27 8.85 10.33
N LEU A 170 -11.17 8.83 11.32
CA LEU A 170 -12.39 8.03 11.24
C LEU A 170 -13.32 8.52 10.13
N GLU A 171 -13.44 9.84 9.94
CA GLU A 171 -14.21 10.45 8.85
C GLU A 171 -13.65 10.06 7.48
N ASP A 172 -12.33 10.09 7.29
CA ASP A 172 -11.67 9.67 6.07
C ASP A 172 -11.89 8.17 5.79
N MET A 173 -11.78 7.33 6.82
CA MET A 173 -12.04 5.88 6.68
C MET A 173 -13.53 5.58 6.42
N ASN A 174 -14.44 6.38 6.97
CA ASN A 174 -15.87 6.31 6.67
C ASN A 174 -16.14 6.67 5.20
N ALA A 175 -15.51 7.75 4.69
CA ALA A 175 -15.62 8.16 3.29
C ALA A 175 -15.12 7.07 2.32
N LEU A 176 -14.08 6.32 2.72
CA LEU A 176 -13.56 5.16 1.98
C LEU A 176 -14.38 3.87 2.18
N GLY A 177 -15.47 3.90 2.95
CA GLY A 177 -16.33 2.74 3.23
C GLY A 177 -15.74 1.71 4.20
N LYS A 178 -14.59 2.01 4.82
CA LYS A 178 -13.88 1.13 5.78
C LYS A 178 -14.16 1.46 7.24
N GLY A 179 -15.00 2.46 7.52
CA GLY A 179 -15.38 2.92 8.86
C GLY A 179 -15.64 1.84 9.90
N LYS A 180 -16.44 0.82 9.53
CA LYS A 180 -16.81 -0.29 10.43
C LYS A 180 -15.60 -1.05 10.98
N GLN A 181 -14.48 -1.08 10.27
CA GLN A 181 -13.26 -1.76 10.70
C GLN A 181 -12.52 -0.96 11.78
N TYR A 182 -12.62 0.37 11.76
CA TYR A 182 -11.81 1.25 12.60
C TYR A 182 -12.58 1.89 13.75
N HIS A 183 -13.91 1.99 13.65
CA HIS A 183 -14.78 2.68 14.61
C HIS A 183 -14.48 2.30 16.08
N HIS A 184 -14.53 1.00 16.41
CA HIS A 184 -14.28 0.52 17.77
C HIS A 184 -12.87 0.83 18.31
N ILE A 185 -11.85 0.76 17.46
CA ILE A 185 -10.46 1.05 17.84
C ILE A 185 -10.33 2.55 18.12
N ILE A 186 -10.78 3.37 17.17
CA ILE A 186 -10.66 4.83 17.26
C ILE A 186 -11.49 5.40 18.41
N ASP A 187 -12.71 4.89 18.65
CA ASP A 187 -13.53 5.29 19.80
C ASP A 187 -12.84 4.99 21.13
N SER A 188 -12.17 3.83 21.23
CA SER A 188 -11.42 3.46 22.44
C SER A 188 -10.24 4.41 22.66
N GLU A 189 -9.56 4.80 21.59
CA GLU A 189 -8.43 5.72 21.65
C GLU A 189 -8.88 7.15 21.99
N ILE A 190 -9.96 7.64 21.38
CA ILE A 190 -10.60 8.91 21.75
C ILE A 190 -11.00 8.87 23.22
N SER A 191 -11.62 7.78 23.69
CA SER A 191 -12.00 7.62 25.09
C SER A 191 -10.80 7.64 26.04
N GLN A 192 -9.65 7.09 25.62
CA GLN A 192 -8.42 7.15 26.40
C GLN A 192 -7.88 8.58 26.49
N LYS A 193 -7.89 9.32 25.38
CA LYS A 193 -7.45 10.72 25.33
C LYS A 193 -8.38 11.65 26.12
N ILE A 194 -9.69 11.42 26.10
CA ILE A 194 -10.65 12.17 26.95
C ILE A 194 -10.33 11.95 28.43
N ARG A 195 -10.06 10.71 28.87
CA ARG A 195 -9.66 10.45 30.25
C ARG A 195 -8.35 11.15 30.62
N GLU A 196 -7.41 11.22 29.69
CA GLU A 196 -6.17 11.98 29.89
C GLU A 196 -6.45 13.48 30.08
N LEU A 197 -7.32 14.07 29.26
CA LEU A 197 -7.76 15.47 29.44
C LEU A 197 -8.39 15.71 30.81
N GLU A 198 -9.27 14.81 31.26
CA GLU A 198 -9.90 14.93 32.58
C GLU A 198 -8.88 14.93 33.72
N VAL A 199 -7.81 14.14 33.60
CA VAL A 199 -6.75 14.10 34.63
C VAL A 199 -5.97 15.42 34.63
N ILE A 200 -5.60 15.91 33.46
CA ILE A 200 -4.87 17.19 33.34
C ILE A 200 -5.72 18.35 33.87
N ASP A 201 -7.01 18.38 33.52
CA ASP A 201 -7.96 19.40 33.98
C ASP A 201 -8.15 19.37 35.50
N ARG A 202 -8.29 18.19 36.10
CA ARG A 202 -8.36 18.05 37.57
C ARG A 202 -7.13 18.63 38.25
N VAL A 203 -5.93 18.27 37.79
CA VAL A 203 -4.67 18.76 38.38
C VAL A 203 -4.61 20.29 38.32
N ARG A 204 -4.94 20.90 37.17
CA ARG A 204 -4.99 22.36 37.03
C ARG A 204 -6.00 23.01 37.96
N SER A 205 -7.20 22.43 38.05
CA SER A 205 -8.24 22.97 38.91
C SER A 205 -7.84 22.93 40.40
N GLU A 206 -7.09 21.92 40.82
CA GLU A 206 -6.54 21.82 42.17
C GLU A 206 -5.42 22.84 42.42
N GLU A 207 -4.53 23.02 41.45
CA GLU A 207 -3.46 24.02 41.51
C GLU A 207 -4.03 25.45 41.62
N LEU A 208 -5.03 25.78 40.79
CA LEU A 208 -5.71 27.08 40.84
C LEU A 208 -6.35 27.32 42.19
N LYS A 209 -7.08 26.35 42.75
CA LYS A 209 -7.66 26.46 44.11
C LYS A 209 -6.60 26.72 45.18
N ARG A 210 -5.46 26.02 45.12
CA ARG A 210 -4.35 26.25 46.07
C ARG A 210 -3.74 27.65 45.95
N ILE A 211 -3.69 28.20 44.74
CA ILE A 211 -3.20 29.56 44.51
C ILE A 211 -4.21 30.57 45.08
N GLU A 212 -5.50 30.39 44.82
CA GLU A 212 -6.57 31.23 45.36
C GLU A 212 -6.55 31.27 46.91
N GLU A 213 -6.43 30.11 47.57
CA GLU A 213 -6.33 30.02 49.02
C GLU A 213 -5.09 30.73 49.59
N LYS A 214 -3.96 30.71 48.87
CA LYS A 214 -2.73 31.42 49.27
C LYS A 214 -2.88 32.93 49.12
N VAL A 215 -3.53 33.39 48.05
CA VAL A 215 -3.79 34.81 47.83
C VAL A 215 -4.71 35.35 48.93
N GLN A 216 -5.80 34.64 49.25
CA GLN A 216 -6.71 35.02 50.34
C GLN A 216 -6.00 35.10 51.70
N LYS A 217 -5.15 34.11 52.03
CA LYS A 217 -4.35 34.14 53.28
C LYS A 217 -3.31 35.26 53.31
N ALA A 218 -2.80 35.69 52.15
CA ALA A 218 -1.86 36.80 52.06
C ALA A 218 -2.56 38.16 52.19
N GLU A 219 -3.82 38.27 51.77
CA GLU A 219 -4.66 39.47 51.97
C GLU A 219 -5.18 39.59 53.41
N GLU A 220 -5.28 38.48 54.16
CA GLU A 220 -5.74 38.46 55.56
C GLU A 220 -4.63 38.67 56.62
N GLN A 221 -3.36 38.83 56.24
CA GLN A 221 -2.29 39.19 57.17
C GLN A 221 -1.80 40.65 56.95
N PRO A 222 -2.04 41.56 57.91
CA PRO A 222 -1.58 42.96 57.84
C PRO A 222 -0.08 43.14 58.11
#